data_AF-M3TJ43-F1
#
_entry.id   AF-M3TJ43-F1
#
_cell.length_a   1.000
_cell.length_b   1.000
_cell.length_c   1.000
_cell.angle_alpha   90.00
_cell.angle_beta   90.00
_cell.angle_gamma   90.00
#
_symmetry.space_group_name_H-M   'P 1'
#
loop_
_entity.id
_entity.type
_entity.pdbx_description
1 polymer ?
#
loop_
_entity_poly.entity_id
_entity_poly.type
_entity_poly.pdbx_seq_one_letter_code
_entity_poly.pdbx_strand_id
1 'polypeptide(L)'
;MKIEELKQEYEILNSAFPGIASIDETTQQLKMKIFVETPDGVILKLVEDEFIQYPYSVKKEITINKLPPIEVFINQNDSYNDYTMSCIWITEEQGNNIINRLNEIEEENDGVGFLYGWYLYLVDIVNDFDIKMIDIDKLEYIDNTHVFSFIGSPQHRQRAMIQFILDDMKIDFLSHTEAQCFHCKVTKSIDQFIVFSQCSHSLCKQCLCEQVKYSIEKKKRLCCERCNSEVMFYELQRVIDRETLEQYNLLLTLLCLEEEDDETVVCPSCHTVIEIGKENKETLERIFCQNCSTYFFTNKYEITKKQKEQIKKEKEVEEERCKSQSALKRNKQRNEFYFNTDHLIEEFIERITSYEFVKHICRYLNQSGLSQRDNVTISFNMNLFNPCKLIDLVKKNLTNKVIKALNTKGFLCWHGTSWNNAESIMRDGFDTKRRNTQKFGEGEYFASHASLSKMYGSALLLTYVIDSRQVSRFPFGYVVNNRLNDTFCLPIACFQFNQPEEFKFDSLIKEPKSKYCKYLYHGLGIPAKGYLIEKVLLMLSLLSGKDMHENCDIVKNTNFKYYSTWLYETTQGMAKLGESDSETLTLLFNDKQTTGIIPINLEVGHVSVDLKN
;
A
#
# COMPACT_ATOMS: atom_id res chain seq x y z
N MET A 1 22.16 -8.41 -28.47
CA MET A 1 21.19 -9.11 -29.33
C MET A 1 20.15 -8.10 -29.78
N LYS A 2 19.76 -8.06 -31.06
CA LYS A 2 18.71 -7.13 -31.53
C LYS A 2 17.34 -7.63 -31.05
N ILE A 3 16.39 -6.72 -30.83
CA ILE A 3 15.03 -7.06 -30.35
C ILE A 3 14.33 -8.08 -31.26
N GLU A 4 14.66 -8.10 -32.56
CA GLU A 4 14.16 -9.08 -33.52
C GLU A 4 14.70 -10.50 -33.27
N GLU A 5 15.95 -10.63 -32.83
CA GLU A 5 16.57 -11.92 -32.49
C GLU A 5 15.94 -12.47 -31.20
N LEU A 6 15.73 -11.61 -30.20
CA LEU A 6 15.02 -11.98 -28.96
C LEU A 6 13.58 -12.46 -29.25
N LYS A 7 12.88 -11.81 -30.18
CA LYS A 7 11.54 -12.23 -30.61
C LYS A 7 11.54 -13.62 -31.25
N GLN A 8 12.53 -13.92 -32.09
CA GLN A 8 12.64 -15.25 -32.70
C GLN A 8 12.89 -16.32 -31.64
N GLU A 9 13.78 -16.06 -30.67
CA GLU A 9 14.03 -17.02 -29.59
C GLU A 9 12.83 -17.19 -28.66
N TYR A 10 12.13 -16.09 -28.37
CA TYR A 10 10.87 -16.12 -27.66
C TYR A 10 9.82 -16.98 -28.38
N GLU A 11 9.70 -16.84 -29.70
CA GLU A 11 8.78 -17.65 -30.51
C GLU A 11 9.18 -19.14 -30.47
N ILE A 12 10.47 -19.45 -30.56
CA ILE A 12 10.99 -20.82 -30.44
C ILE A 12 10.65 -21.39 -29.05
N LEU A 13 10.99 -20.66 -27.98
CA LEU A 13 10.75 -21.09 -26.61
C LEU A 13 9.27 -21.33 -26.33
N ASN A 14 8.38 -20.43 -26.76
CA ASN A 14 6.94 -20.61 -26.58
C ASN A 14 6.32 -21.64 -27.52
N SER A 15 6.95 -21.95 -28.66
CA SER A 15 6.51 -23.06 -29.52
C SER A 15 6.77 -24.42 -28.86
N ALA A 16 7.90 -24.54 -28.15
CA ALA A 16 8.26 -25.74 -27.41
C ALA A 16 7.53 -25.83 -26.06
N PHE A 17 7.41 -24.69 -25.37
CA PHE A 17 6.81 -24.59 -24.04
C PHE A 17 5.82 -23.41 -23.97
N PRO A 18 4.56 -23.63 -24.37
CA PRO A 18 3.57 -22.57 -24.42
C PRO A 18 3.35 -21.87 -23.07
N GLY A 19 3.51 -20.55 -23.06
CA GLY A 19 3.21 -19.70 -21.90
C GLY A 19 4.34 -19.57 -20.87
N ILE A 20 5.52 -20.12 -21.17
CA ILE A 20 6.71 -20.00 -20.32
C ILE A 20 7.36 -18.63 -20.45
N ALA A 21 7.30 -18.01 -21.62
CA ALA A 21 7.85 -16.69 -21.83
C ALA A 21 6.77 -15.69 -22.24
N SER A 22 6.99 -14.42 -21.90
CA SER A 22 6.20 -13.27 -22.35
C SER A 22 7.11 -12.06 -22.49
N ILE A 23 6.89 -11.23 -23.51
CA ILE A 23 7.58 -9.94 -23.65
C ILE A 23 6.61 -8.83 -23.21
N ASP A 24 7.03 -7.98 -22.28
CA ASP A 24 6.31 -6.74 -21.98
C ASP A 24 6.67 -5.71 -23.04
N GLU A 25 5.73 -5.43 -23.97
CA GLU A 25 5.93 -4.48 -25.06
C GLU A 25 6.24 -3.05 -24.58
N THR A 26 5.84 -2.69 -23.36
CA THR A 26 6.06 -1.34 -22.81
C THR A 26 7.49 -1.18 -22.32
N THR A 27 7.99 -2.19 -21.62
CA THR A 27 9.33 -2.15 -21.01
C THR A 27 10.40 -2.83 -21.84
N GLN A 28 9.99 -3.54 -22.90
CA GLN A 28 10.83 -4.47 -23.68
C GLN A 28 11.55 -5.50 -22.80
N GLN A 29 10.99 -5.77 -21.61
CA GLN A 29 11.51 -6.75 -20.68
C GLN A 29 10.98 -8.13 -21.07
N LEU A 30 11.89 -9.09 -21.19
CA LEU A 30 11.50 -10.49 -21.34
C LEU A 30 11.23 -11.07 -19.96
N LYS A 31 10.11 -11.74 -19.81
CA LYS A 31 9.71 -12.46 -18.61
C LYS A 31 9.65 -13.95 -18.91
N MET A 32 10.36 -14.76 -18.13
CA MET A 32 10.41 -16.21 -18.19
C MET A 32 9.85 -16.80 -16.89
N LYS A 33 9.07 -17.88 -16.99
CA LYS A 33 8.46 -18.59 -15.85
C LYS A 33 9.04 -19.99 -15.73
N ILE A 34 9.69 -20.28 -14.62
CA ILE A 34 10.22 -21.61 -14.32
C ILE A 34 9.23 -22.29 -13.39
N PHE A 35 8.67 -23.42 -13.84
CA PHE A 35 7.78 -24.25 -13.03
C PHE A 35 8.57 -25.35 -12.37
N VAL A 36 8.23 -25.64 -11.12
CA VAL A 36 8.91 -26.66 -10.30
C VAL A 36 7.96 -27.82 -10.10
N GLU A 37 8.40 -29.01 -10.51
CA GLU A 37 7.65 -30.23 -10.29
C GLU A 37 7.89 -30.73 -8.86
N THR A 38 6.81 -30.97 -8.13
CA THR A 38 6.88 -31.47 -6.74
C THR A 38 6.05 -32.75 -6.62
N PRO A 39 6.52 -33.87 -7.19
CA PRO A 39 5.73 -35.11 -7.31
C PRO A 39 5.28 -35.67 -5.95
N ASP A 40 6.11 -35.50 -4.91
CA ASP A 40 5.81 -35.93 -3.54
C ASP A 40 5.05 -34.88 -2.73
N GLY A 41 4.76 -33.72 -3.33
CA GLY A 41 4.26 -32.53 -2.66
C GLY A 41 5.32 -31.85 -1.77
N VAL A 42 5.04 -30.61 -1.39
CA VAL A 42 5.89 -29.80 -0.50
C VAL A 42 5.10 -29.47 0.76
N ILE A 43 5.73 -29.60 1.92
CA ILE A 43 5.13 -29.18 3.19
C ILE A 43 5.32 -27.66 3.33
N LEU A 44 4.24 -26.91 3.27
CA LEU A 44 4.21 -25.49 3.59
C LEU A 44 3.86 -25.32 5.07
N LYS A 45 4.80 -24.84 5.86
CA LYS A 45 4.58 -24.52 7.28
C LYS A 45 4.04 -23.10 7.40
N LEU A 46 2.85 -23.01 7.99
CA LEU A 46 2.06 -21.80 8.11
C LEU A 46 2.43 -21.01 9.37
N VAL A 47 2.34 -19.69 9.26
CA VAL A 47 2.52 -18.70 10.32
C VAL A 47 1.16 -18.24 10.83
N GLU A 48 1.11 -17.77 12.08
CA GLU A 48 -0.14 -17.23 12.63
C GLU A 48 -0.59 -15.99 11.84
N ASP A 49 -1.83 -16.04 11.37
CA ASP A 49 -2.43 -15.01 10.53
C ASP A 49 -3.96 -15.00 10.68
N GLU A 50 -4.48 -13.93 11.26
CA GLU A 50 -5.92 -13.76 11.51
C GLU A 50 -6.74 -13.55 10.21
N PHE A 51 -6.08 -13.21 9.09
CA PHE A 51 -6.74 -12.93 7.81
C PHE A 51 -6.53 -14.05 6.78
N ILE A 52 -5.90 -15.15 7.18
CA ILE A 52 -5.75 -16.31 6.31
C ILE A 52 -7.15 -16.89 6.00
N GLN A 53 -7.31 -17.43 4.80
CA GLN A 53 -8.57 -18.03 4.39
C GLN A 53 -8.96 -19.15 5.38
N TYR A 54 -10.24 -19.18 5.77
CA TYR A 54 -10.76 -20.04 6.84
C TYR A 54 -10.37 -21.53 6.77
N PRO A 55 -10.26 -22.21 5.59
CA PRO A 55 -9.83 -23.60 5.55
C PRO A 55 -8.41 -23.85 6.08
N TYR A 56 -7.63 -22.78 6.22
CA TYR A 56 -6.22 -22.78 6.58
C TYR A 56 -5.97 -22.14 7.95
N SER A 57 -6.94 -21.43 8.55
CA SER A 57 -6.74 -20.67 9.79
C SER A 57 -6.41 -21.53 11.02
N VAL A 58 -6.80 -22.80 11.01
CA VAL A 58 -6.51 -23.76 12.09
C VAL A 58 -5.34 -24.68 11.78
N LYS A 59 -4.74 -24.57 10.59
CA LYS A 59 -3.69 -25.47 10.13
C LYS A 59 -2.32 -24.88 10.45
N LYS A 60 -1.41 -25.73 10.92
CA LYS A 60 0.01 -25.37 11.11
C LYS A 60 0.85 -25.68 9.87
N GLU A 61 0.41 -26.62 9.06
CA GLU A 61 1.08 -27.05 7.84
C GLU A 61 0.06 -27.53 6.81
N ILE A 62 0.42 -27.41 5.54
CA ILE A 62 -0.33 -27.98 4.42
C ILE A 62 0.63 -28.61 3.42
N THR A 63 0.18 -29.67 2.73
CA THR A 63 0.90 -30.24 1.59
C THR A 63 0.41 -29.58 0.31
N ILE A 64 1.34 -29.13 -0.52
CA ILE A 64 1.06 -28.43 -1.79
C ILE A 64 1.75 -29.15 -2.93
N ASN A 65 1.02 -29.44 -4.00
CA ASN A 65 1.53 -30.24 -5.13
C ASN A 65 2.05 -29.39 -6.29
N LYS A 66 1.93 -28.07 -6.17
CA LYS A 66 2.45 -27.11 -7.14
C LYS A 66 2.91 -25.86 -6.41
N LEU A 67 4.04 -25.33 -6.88
CA LEU A 67 4.59 -24.07 -6.41
C LEU A 67 4.29 -22.96 -7.44
N PRO A 68 4.10 -21.70 -6.98
CA PRO A 68 4.15 -20.55 -7.87
C PRO A 68 5.42 -20.58 -8.72
N PRO A 69 5.36 -20.24 -10.01
CA PRO A 69 6.56 -20.25 -10.83
C PRO A 69 7.57 -19.21 -10.32
N ILE A 70 8.85 -19.51 -10.51
CA ILE A 70 9.90 -18.51 -10.39
C ILE A 70 9.84 -17.66 -11.65
N GLU A 71 9.62 -16.35 -11.50
CA GLU A 71 9.56 -15.42 -12.62
C GLU A 71 10.91 -14.72 -12.75
N VAL A 72 11.64 -15.01 -13.83
CA VAL A 72 12.89 -14.33 -14.17
C VAL A 72 12.59 -13.25 -15.20
N PHE A 73 13.03 -12.04 -14.93
CA PHE A 73 12.91 -10.89 -15.80
C PHE A 73 14.30 -10.51 -16.31
N ILE A 74 14.41 -10.45 -17.63
CA ILE A 74 15.65 -10.21 -18.35
C ILE A 74 15.54 -8.82 -18.97
N ASN A 75 16.28 -7.87 -18.42
CA ASN A 75 16.44 -6.53 -18.95
C ASN A 75 17.66 -6.50 -19.87
N GLN A 76 17.45 -6.28 -21.16
CA GLN A 76 18.57 -6.16 -22.08
C GLN A 76 19.15 -4.74 -22.02
N ASN A 77 20.43 -4.63 -21.67
CA ASN A 77 21.20 -3.40 -21.83
C ASN A 77 22.22 -3.58 -22.97
N ASP A 78 22.76 -2.48 -23.49
CA ASP A 78 23.70 -2.48 -24.62
C ASP A 78 25.00 -3.30 -24.39
N SER A 79 25.30 -3.66 -23.14
CA SER A 79 26.58 -4.31 -22.75
C SER A 79 26.43 -5.61 -21.97
N TYR A 80 25.28 -5.89 -21.36
CA TYR A 80 25.01 -7.10 -20.58
C TYR A 80 23.50 -7.25 -20.36
N ASN A 81 23.04 -8.47 -20.07
CA ASN A 81 21.69 -8.68 -19.57
C ASN A 81 21.66 -8.44 -18.05
N ASP A 82 20.69 -7.66 -17.58
CA ASP A 82 20.41 -7.53 -16.15
C ASP A 82 19.25 -8.45 -15.77
N TYR A 83 19.54 -9.40 -14.89
CA TYR A 83 18.58 -10.38 -14.42
C TYR A 83 17.98 -9.91 -13.12
N THR A 84 16.66 -9.90 -13.08
CA THR A 84 15.90 -9.74 -11.85
C THR A 84 14.93 -10.89 -11.72
N MET A 85 14.56 -11.27 -10.50
CA MET A 85 13.72 -12.45 -10.27
C MET A 85 12.65 -12.17 -9.23
N SER A 86 11.47 -12.77 -9.41
CA SER A 86 10.38 -12.77 -8.44
C SER A 86 9.99 -14.20 -8.11
N CYS A 87 10.05 -14.53 -6.83
CA CYS A 87 9.55 -15.77 -6.29
C CYS A 87 9.20 -15.58 -4.81
N ILE A 88 8.13 -16.26 -4.36
CA ILE A 88 7.57 -16.06 -3.02
C ILE A 88 7.98 -17.14 -2.02
N TRP A 89 8.74 -18.14 -2.46
CA TRP A 89 9.03 -19.35 -1.67
C TRP A 89 10.50 -19.79 -1.67
N ILE A 90 11.38 -19.16 -2.45
CA ILE A 90 12.83 -19.41 -2.39
C ILE A 90 13.50 -18.52 -1.36
N THR A 91 14.66 -18.94 -0.86
CA THR A 91 15.53 -18.11 -0.02
C THR A 91 16.34 -17.13 -0.87
N GLU A 92 16.92 -16.11 -0.23
CA GLU A 92 17.88 -15.20 -0.88
C GLU A 92 19.09 -15.97 -1.43
N GLU A 93 19.63 -16.92 -0.68
CA GLU A 93 20.76 -17.75 -1.11
C GLU A 93 20.43 -18.53 -2.39
N GLN A 94 19.26 -19.18 -2.43
CA GLN A 94 18.79 -19.90 -3.62
C GLN A 94 18.60 -18.95 -4.80
N GLY A 95 18.05 -17.76 -4.56
CA GLY A 95 17.86 -16.78 -5.62
C GLY A 95 19.17 -16.20 -6.17
N ASN A 96 20.13 -15.90 -5.29
CA ASN A 96 21.45 -15.47 -5.69
C ASN A 96 22.20 -16.55 -6.47
N ASN A 97 22.04 -17.83 -6.09
CA ASN A 97 22.61 -18.95 -6.84
C ASN A 97 22.06 -19.02 -8.27
N ILE A 98 20.73 -18.86 -8.45
CA ILE A 98 20.11 -18.80 -9.79
C ILE A 98 20.71 -17.65 -10.63
N ILE A 99 20.78 -16.44 -10.07
CA ILE A 99 21.30 -15.26 -10.78
C ILE A 99 22.79 -15.43 -11.13
N ASN A 100 23.60 -15.91 -10.17
CA ASN A 100 25.01 -16.18 -10.42
C ASN A 100 25.20 -17.20 -11.54
N ARG A 101 24.40 -18.27 -11.56
CA ARG A 101 24.48 -19.23 -12.65
C ARG A 101 24.03 -18.70 -14.00
N LEU A 102 23.03 -17.81 -14.04
CA LEU A 102 22.65 -17.12 -15.27
C LEU A 102 23.80 -16.27 -15.82
N ASN A 103 24.49 -15.52 -14.94
CA ASN A 103 25.65 -14.73 -15.32
C ASN A 103 26.80 -15.63 -15.84
N GLU A 104 27.10 -16.73 -15.17
CA GLU A 104 28.13 -17.68 -15.62
C GLU A 104 27.80 -18.28 -16.99
N ILE A 105 26.54 -18.66 -17.23
CA ILE A 105 26.09 -19.18 -18.54
C ILE A 105 26.19 -18.09 -19.62
N GLU A 106 25.86 -16.85 -19.29
CA GLU A 106 26.01 -15.73 -20.23
C GLU A 106 27.49 -15.52 -20.59
N GLU A 107 28.39 -15.55 -19.61
CA GLU A 107 29.83 -15.43 -19.82
C GLU A 107 30.40 -16.60 -20.64
N GLU A 108 30.01 -17.84 -20.35
CA GLU A 108 30.45 -19.05 -21.08
C GLU A 108 30.04 -19.04 -22.56
N ASN A 109 28.96 -18.34 -22.90
CA ASN A 109 28.44 -18.25 -24.26
C ASN A 109 28.78 -16.92 -24.96
N ASP A 110 29.78 -16.16 -24.47
CA ASP A 110 30.18 -14.85 -25.01
C ASP A 110 28.99 -13.86 -25.14
N GLY A 111 28.03 -13.91 -24.22
CA GLY A 111 26.81 -13.10 -24.25
C GLY A 111 25.77 -13.52 -25.30
N VAL A 112 26.02 -14.62 -26.02
CA VAL A 112 25.08 -15.21 -27.00
C VAL A 112 24.25 -16.28 -26.31
N GLY A 113 23.20 -15.85 -25.62
CA GLY A 113 22.30 -16.75 -24.91
C GLY A 113 21.12 -17.20 -25.76
N PHE A 114 20.95 -18.51 -25.95
CA PHE A 114 19.70 -19.08 -26.42
C PHE A 114 18.73 -19.18 -25.24
N LEU A 115 17.62 -18.42 -25.24
CA LEU A 115 16.60 -18.46 -24.18
C LEU A 115 16.13 -19.88 -23.83
N TYR A 116 16.10 -20.75 -24.83
CA TYR A 116 15.81 -22.17 -24.68
C TYR A 116 16.83 -22.89 -23.79
N GLY A 117 18.12 -22.66 -24.01
CA GLY A 117 19.19 -23.23 -23.19
C GLY A 117 19.09 -22.72 -21.75
N TRP A 118 18.93 -21.41 -21.57
CA TRP A 118 18.75 -20.81 -20.26
C TRP A 118 17.59 -21.42 -19.49
N TYR A 119 16.44 -21.60 -20.15
CA TYR A 119 15.28 -22.23 -19.53
C TYR A 119 15.60 -23.65 -19.03
N LEU A 120 16.25 -24.49 -19.84
CA LEU A 120 16.61 -25.85 -19.43
C LEU A 120 17.60 -25.86 -18.26
N TYR A 121 18.64 -25.02 -18.31
CA TYR A 121 19.60 -24.91 -17.19
C TYR A 121 18.93 -24.45 -15.90
N LEU A 122 18.02 -23.48 -16.01
CA LEU A 122 17.26 -23.00 -14.86
C LEU A 122 16.37 -24.08 -14.26
N VAL A 123 15.72 -24.89 -15.11
CA VAL A 123 14.93 -26.04 -14.65
C VAL A 123 15.83 -27.03 -13.90
N ASP A 124 17.02 -27.34 -14.43
CA ASP A 124 17.96 -28.24 -13.76
C ASP A 124 18.43 -27.69 -12.40
N ILE A 125 18.82 -26.42 -12.33
CA ILE A 125 19.24 -25.76 -11.08
C ILE A 125 18.14 -25.80 -10.03
N VAL A 126 16.90 -25.53 -10.43
CA VAL A 126 15.77 -25.47 -9.50
C VAL A 126 15.34 -26.87 -9.07
N ASN A 127 15.48 -27.88 -9.93
CA ASN A 127 15.24 -29.27 -9.58
C ASN A 127 16.28 -29.82 -8.57
N ASP A 128 17.48 -29.24 -8.53
CA ASP A 128 18.50 -29.57 -7.51
C ASP A 128 18.16 -29.00 -6.12
N PHE A 129 17.17 -28.11 -6.01
CA PHE A 129 16.74 -27.61 -4.71
C PHE A 129 15.99 -28.72 -3.95
N ASP A 130 16.47 -29.05 -2.74
CA ASP A 130 15.79 -30.00 -1.84
C ASP A 130 14.56 -29.34 -1.18
N ILE A 131 13.51 -29.09 -1.96
CA ILE A 131 12.28 -28.40 -1.53
C ILE A 131 11.29 -29.42 -0.95
N LYS A 132 11.65 -30.05 0.17
CA LYS A 132 10.69 -30.89 0.92
C LYS A 132 9.75 -30.06 1.80
N MET A 133 10.24 -28.91 2.27
CA MET A 133 9.53 -28.07 3.21
C MET A 133 9.84 -26.60 2.98
N ILE A 134 8.81 -25.75 3.01
CA ILE A 134 8.92 -24.29 2.99
C ILE A 134 8.44 -23.78 4.34
N ASP A 135 9.34 -23.18 5.11
CA ASP A 135 9.03 -22.56 6.40
C ASP A 135 8.91 -21.04 6.21
N ILE A 136 7.68 -20.54 6.11
CA ILE A 136 7.40 -19.14 5.74
C ILE A 136 8.05 -18.15 6.72
N ASP A 137 8.14 -18.50 8.01
CA ASP A 137 8.81 -17.68 9.03
C ASP A 137 10.33 -17.58 8.84
N LYS A 138 10.94 -18.57 8.16
CA LYS A 138 12.38 -18.59 7.89
C LYS A 138 12.75 -17.98 6.54
N LEU A 139 11.77 -17.65 5.72
CA LEU A 139 12.03 -16.94 4.47
C LEU A 139 12.39 -15.49 4.83
N GLU A 140 13.68 -15.19 4.80
CA GLU A 140 14.19 -13.85 5.08
C GLU A 140 13.59 -12.83 4.10
N TYR A 141 13.53 -11.56 4.52
CA TYR A 141 13.22 -10.47 3.60
C TYR A 141 14.41 -10.28 2.68
N ILE A 142 14.20 -10.56 1.39
CA ILE A 142 15.24 -10.41 0.37
C ILE A 142 15.28 -8.94 -0.03
N ASP A 143 16.31 -8.22 0.42
CA ASP A 143 16.59 -6.83 0.02
C ASP A 143 17.75 -6.78 -0.99
N ASN A 144 17.74 -7.68 -1.97
CA ASN A 144 18.76 -7.73 -3.00
C ASN A 144 18.24 -7.10 -4.29
N THR A 145 19.09 -6.33 -4.99
CA THR A 145 18.76 -5.62 -6.23
C THR A 145 18.29 -6.54 -7.36
N HIS A 146 18.67 -7.83 -7.30
CA HIS A 146 18.39 -8.83 -8.33
C HIS A 146 17.28 -9.83 -7.97
N VAL A 147 16.84 -9.88 -6.70
CA VAL A 147 15.80 -10.81 -6.26
C VAL A 147 14.72 -10.06 -5.50
N PHE A 148 13.60 -9.84 -6.18
CA PHE A 148 12.43 -9.21 -5.61
C PHE A 148 11.50 -10.26 -5.00
N SER A 149 11.64 -10.50 -3.70
CA SER A 149 10.53 -11.05 -2.91
C SER A 149 9.47 -9.93 -2.77
N PHE A 150 8.55 -9.83 -3.72
CA PHE A 150 7.53 -8.77 -3.80
C PHE A 150 6.58 -8.70 -2.58
N ILE A 151 6.71 -9.58 -1.60
CA ILE A 151 5.67 -9.84 -0.63
C ILE A 151 6.23 -9.72 0.80
N GLY A 152 5.75 -8.67 1.48
CA GLY A 152 6.27 -8.12 2.74
C GLY A 152 6.41 -9.10 3.90
N SER A 153 5.58 -8.96 4.94
CA SER A 153 5.68 -9.82 6.13
C SER A 153 5.41 -11.31 5.79
N PRO A 154 5.86 -12.27 6.62
CA PRO A 154 5.57 -13.69 6.45
C PRO A 154 4.09 -14.00 6.17
N GLN A 155 3.17 -13.31 6.83
CA GLN A 155 1.71 -13.44 6.61
C GLN A 155 1.30 -13.09 5.18
N HIS A 156 1.89 -12.06 4.57
CA HIS A 156 1.58 -11.71 3.20
C HIS A 156 2.03 -12.80 2.23
N ARG A 157 3.23 -13.38 2.44
CA ARG A 157 3.74 -14.49 1.61
C ARG A 157 2.85 -15.71 1.72
N GLN A 158 2.47 -16.05 2.94
CA GLN A 158 1.50 -17.11 3.21
C GLN A 158 0.20 -16.93 2.43
N ARG A 159 -0.43 -15.76 2.52
CA ARG A 159 -1.68 -15.48 1.82
C ARG A 159 -1.51 -15.58 0.30
N ALA A 160 -0.39 -15.11 -0.24
CA ALA A 160 -0.10 -15.21 -1.66
C ALA A 160 0.11 -16.66 -2.12
N MET A 161 0.82 -17.48 -1.34
CA MET A 161 0.96 -18.92 -1.61
C MET A 161 -0.39 -19.64 -1.57
N ILE A 162 -1.21 -19.36 -0.55
CA ILE A 162 -2.54 -19.93 -0.44
C ILE A 162 -3.43 -19.48 -1.59
N GLN A 163 -3.38 -18.20 -1.97
CA GLN A 163 -4.14 -17.69 -3.10
C GLN A 163 -3.73 -18.38 -4.41
N PHE A 164 -2.44 -18.60 -4.64
CA PHE A 164 -1.96 -19.36 -5.80
C PHE A 164 -2.52 -20.79 -5.82
N ILE A 165 -2.51 -21.49 -4.69
CA ILE A 165 -3.06 -22.86 -4.57
C ILE A 165 -4.55 -22.85 -4.90
N LEU A 166 -5.30 -21.89 -4.34
CA LEU A 166 -6.72 -21.74 -4.60
C LEU A 166 -7.00 -21.46 -6.08
N ASP A 167 -6.21 -20.60 -6.72
CA ASP A 167 -6.36 -20.29 -8.14
C ASP A 167 -6.00 -21.48 -9.04
N ASP A 168 -4.97 -22.26 -8.71
CA ASP A 168 -4.64 -23.50 -9.42
C ASP A 168 -5.77 -24.53 -9.33
N MET A 169 -6.30 -24.77 -8.13
CA MET A 169 -7.46 -25.66 -7.94
C MET A 169 -8.68 -25.20 -8.74
N LYS A 170 -8.88 -23.89 -8.85
CA LYS A 170 -9.97 -23.32 -9.64
C LYS A 170 -9.74 -23.50 -11.13
N ILE A 171 -8.52 -23.28 -11.63
CA ILE A 171 -8.15 -23.52 -13.03
C ILE A 171 -8.34 -24.99 -13.38
N ASP A 172 -7.87 -25.90 -12.51
CA ASP A 172 -8.05 -27.34 -12.67
C ASP A 172 -9.54 -27.69 -12.77
N PHE A 173 -10.37 -27.24 -11.82
CA PHE A 173 -11.82 -27.46 -11.88
C PHE A 173 -12.45 -26.93 -13.17
N LEU A 174 -12.07 -25.72 -13.61
CA LEU A 174 -12.60 -25.08 -14.82
C LEU A 174 -12.12 -25.72 -16.12
N SER A 175 -11.05 -26.51 -16.09
CA SER A 175 -10.55 -27.24 -17.25
C SER A 175 -11.41 -28.46 -17.62
N HIS A 176 -12.27 -28.92 -16.71
CA HIS A 176 -13.19 -30.02 -16.96
C HIS A 176 -14.39 -29.58 -17.80
N THR A 177 -15.06 -30.51 -18.48
CA THR A 177 -16.32 -30.22 -19.20
C THR A 177 -17.54 -30.36 -18.30
N GLU A 178 -17.49 -31.30 -17.36
CA GLU A 178 -18.55 -31.61 -16.42
C GLU A 178 -18.00 -31.89 -15.02
N ALA A 179 -18.81 -31.65 -13.99
CA ALA A 179 -18.50 -32.02 -12.62
C ALA A 179 -19.76 -32.48 -11.88
N GLN A 180 -19.56 -33.31 -10.84
CA GLN A 180 -20.63 -33.73 -9.95
C GLN A 180 -20.81 -32.71 -8.81
N CYS A 181 -22.03 -32.18 -8.68
CA CYS A 181 -22.36 -31.29 -7.56
C CYS A 181 -22.26 -32.05 -6.24
N PHE A 182 -21.47 -31.55 -5.31
CA PHE A 182 -21.27 -32.26 -4.04
C PHE A 182 -22.53 -32.26 -3.15
N HIS A 183 -23.43 -31.30 -3.33
CA HIS A 183 -24.69 -31.18 -2.57
C HIS A 183 -25.76 -32.12 -3.14
N CYS A 184 -26.19 -31.91 -4.40
CA CYS A 184 -27.27 -32.72 -5.00
C CYS A 184 -26.81 -34.02 -5.69
N LYS A 185 -25.50 -34.26 -5.78
CA LYS A 185 -24.88 -35.44 -6.44
C LYS A 185 -25.17 -35.57 -7.94
N VAL A 186 -25.73 -34.54 -8.59
CA VAL A 186 -26.00 -34.52 -10.03
C VAL A 186 -24.78 -34.01 -10.80
N THR A 187 -24.40 -34.71 -11.88
CA THR A 187 -23.40 -34.25 -12.85
C THR A 187 -23.99 -33.16 -13.73
N LYS A 188 -23.29 -32.03 -13.84
CA LYS A 188 -23.68 -30.88 -14.66
C LYS A 188 -22.46 -30.34 -15.40
N SER A 189 -22.68 -29.58 -16.46
CA SER A 189 -21.62 -28.85 -17.16
C SER A 189 -20.97 -27.80 -16.25
N ILE A 190 -19.67 -27.53 -16.44
CA ILE A 190 -18.90 -26.63 -15.55
C ILE A 190 -19.47 -25.20 -15.48
N ASP A 191 -20.08 -24.70 -16.55
CA ASP A 191 -20.74 -23.39 -16.57
C ASP A 191 -21.94 -23.29 -15.60
N GLN A 192 -22.44 -24.42 -15.11
CA GLN A 192 -23.51 -24.50 -14.11
C GLN A 192 -22.99 -24.45 -12.67
N PHE A 193 -21.69 -24.22 -12.45
CA PHE A 193 -21.07 -24.12 -11.13
C PHE A 193 -20.59 -22.71 -10.80
N ILE A 194 -20.49 -22.44 -9.50
CA ILE A 194 -19.68 -21.36 -8.93
C ILE A 194 -18.56 -21.99 -8.13
N VAL A 195 -17.35 -21.48 -8.31
CA VAL A 195 -16.16 -21.83 -7.52
C VAL A 195 -15.94 -20.71 -6.49
N PHE A 196 -15.95 -21.05 -5.20
CA PHE A 196 -15.76 -20.09 -4.12
C PHE A 196 -14.30 -19.68 -4.00
N SER A 197 -14.02 -18.38 -4.08
CA SER A 197 -12.70 -17.75 -3.97
C SER A 197 -11.96 -18.06 -2.68
N GLN A 198 -12.66 -18.25 -1.57
CA GLN A 198 -12.05 -18.47 -0.25
C GLN A 198 -11.53 -19.91 -0.05
N CYS A 199 -11.99 -20.87 -0.84
CA CYS A 199 -11.69 -22.29 -0.59
C CYS A 199 -11.61 -23.17 -1.84
N SER A 200 -11.86 -22.62 -3.02
CA SER A 200 -11.91 -23.29 -4.33
C SER A 200 -12.86 -24.49 -4.43
N HIS A 201 -13.70 -24.73 -3.42
CA HIS A 201 -14.83 -25.64 -3.56
C HIS A 201 -15.88 -25.05 -4.50
N SER A 202 -16.56 -25.93 -5.23
CA SER A 202 -17.57 -25.54 -6.20
C SER A 202 -18.96 -26.05 -5.81
N LEU A 203 -20.00 -25.28 -6.14
CA LEU A 203 -21.40 -25.67 -5.94
C LEU A 203 -22.19 -25.33 -7.20
N CYS A 204 -23.13 -26.20 -7.61
CA CYS A 204 -23.95 -25.87 -8.76
C CYS A 204 -24.88 -24.69 -8.43
N LYS A 205 -25.14 -23.83 -9.42
CA LYS A 205 -25.92 -22.59 -9.30
C LYS A 205 -27.27 -22.80 -8.64
N GLN A 206 -27.96 -23.88 -9.00
CA GLN A 206 -29.26 -24.23 -8.42
C GLN A 206 -29.17 -24.50 -6.90
N CYS A 207 -28.24 -25.34 -6.46
CA CYS A 207 -28.06 -25.64 -5.05
C CYS A 207 -27.59 -24.40 -4.27
N LEU A 208 -26.78 -23.53 -4.90
CA LEU A 208 -26.38 -22.26 -4.30
C LEU A 208 -27.59 -21.35 -4.05
N CYS A 209 -28.51 -21.22 -5.02
CA CYS A 209 -29.76 -20.47 -4.83
C CYS A 209 -30.59 -21.00 -3.66
N GLU A 210 -30.74 -22.32 -3.57
CA GLU A 210 -31.49 -22.97 -2.49
C GLU A 210 -30.83 -22.73 -1.13
N GLN A 211 -29.50 -22.84 -1.04
CA GLN A 211 -28.76 -22.57 0.19
C GLN A 211 -28.83 -21.10 0.61
N VAL A 212 -28.80 -20.13 -0.31
CA VAL A 212 -29.00 -18.71 0.04
C VAL A 212 -30.36 -18.50 0.67
N LYS A 213 -31.43 -19.03 0.06
CA LYS A 213 -32.80 -18.93 0.60
C LYS A 213 -32.91 -19.56 1.98
N TYR A 214 -32.30 -20.74 2.15
CA TYR A 214 -32.24 -21.40 3.45
C TYR A 214 -31.47 -20.57 4.50
N SER A 215 -30.35 -19.96 4.13
CA SER A 215 -29.57 -19.08 5.01
C SER A 215 -30.34 -17.83 5.43
N ILE A 216 -31.11 -17.23 4.51
CA ILE A 216 -32.05 -16.13 4.81
C ILE A 216 -33.10 -16.59 5.83
N GLU A 217 -33.76 -17.71 5.57
CA GLU A 217 -34.80 -18.26 6.44
C GLU A 217 -34.27 -18.58 7.85
N LYS A 218 -33.07 -19.17 7.93
CA LYS A 218 -32.43 -19.54 9.21
C LYS A 218 -31.62 -18.42 9.85
N LYS A 219 -31.58 -17.24 9.23
CA LYS A 219 -30.80 -16.07 9.69
C LYS A 219 -29.35 -16.42 10.01
N LYS A 220 -28.65 -17.09 9.08
CA LYS A 220 -27.25 -17.49 9.24
C LYS A 220 -26.40 -17.08 8.04
N ARG A 221 -25.09 -16.89 8.25
CA ARG A 221 -24.13 -16.71 7.15
C ARG A 221 -24.14 -17.94 6.26
N LEU A 222 -24.07 -17.72 4.95
CA LEU A 222 -23.87 -18.79 3.98
C LEU A 222 -22.40 -19.19 3.96
N CYS A 223 -22.14 -20.44 4.31
CA CYS A 223 -20.82 -21.03 4.29
C CYS A 223 -20.76 -22.23 3.35
N CYS A 224 -19.58 -22.49 2.81
CA CYS A 224 -19.27 -23.69 2.06
C CYS A 224 -19.51 -24.92 2.96
N GLU A 225 -20.39 -25.83 2.54
CA GLU A 225 -20.73 -27.03 3.32
C GLU A 225 -19.55 -28.00 3.53
N ARG A 226 -18.44 -27.89 2.78
CA ARG A 226 -17.27 -28.76 2.92
C ARG A 226 -16.26 -28.28 3.96
N CYS A 227 -16.00 -26.97 4.00
CA CYS A 227 -14.92 -26.40 4.80
C CYS A 227 -15.37 -25.23 5.69
N ASN A 228 -16.64 -24.88 5.64
CA ASN A 228 -17.27 -23.81 6.40
C ASN A 228 -16.73 -22.39 6.13
N SER A 229 -15.97 -22.18 5.05
CA SER A 229 -15.61 -20.84 4.57
C SER A 229 -16.83 -20.06 4.13
N GLU A 230 -16.91 -18.79 4.50
CA GLU A 230 -17.99 -17.90 4.06
C GLU A 230 -17.98 -17.75 2.53
N VAL A 231 -19.18 -17.75 1.93
CA VAL A 231 -19.38 -17.49 0.50
C VAL A 231 -19.46 -15.99 0.29
N MET A 232 -18.64 -15.46 -0.63
CA MET A 232 -18.50 -14.01 -0.80
C MET A 232 -19.70 -13.42 -1.56
N PHE A 233 -20.12 -12.22 -1.17
CA PHE A 233 -21.29 -11.56 -1.74
C PHE A 233 -21.25 -11.42 -3.28
N TYR A 234 -20.08 -11.10 -3.84
CA TYR A 234 -19.91 -10.94 -5.30
C TYR A 234 -20.05 -12.25 -6.09
N GLU A 235 -19.88 -13.41 -5.43
CA GLU A 235 -20.08 -14.73 -6.05
C GLU A 235 -21.57 -15.02 -6.22
N LEU A 236 -22.39 -14.50 -5.31
CA LEU A 236 -23.85 -14.64 -5.34
C LEU A 236 -24.48 -13.78 -6.44
N GLN A 237 -23.93 -12.57 -6.69
CA GLN A 237 -24.46 -11.61 -7.68
C GLN A 237 -24.70 -12.20 -9.07
N ARG A 238 -23.97 -13.25 -9.45
CA ARG A 238 -24.07 -13.88 -10.77
C ARG A 238 -25.08 -15.01 -10.86
N VAL A 239 -25.71 -15.38 -9.74
CA VAL A 239 -26.50 -16.62 -9.63
C VAL A 239 -27.90 -16.36 -9.12
N ILE A 240 -28.04 -15.53 -8.09
CA ILE A 240 -29.34 -15.24 -7.48
C ILE A 240 -29.95 -13.98 -8.08
N ASP A 241 -31.27 -13.93 -8.08
CA ASP A 241 -32.00 -12.72 -8.47
C ASP A 241 -31.73 -11.57 -7.49
N ARG A 242 -31.97 -10.35 -7.96
CA ARG A 242 -31.70 -9.12 -7.23
C ARG A 242 -32.44 -9.05 -5.90
N GLU A 243 -33.68 -9.52 -5.84
CA GLU A 243 -34.51 -9.47 -4.63
C GLU A 243 -33.92 -10.39 -3.55
N THR A 244 -33.60 -11.64 -3.88
CA THR A 244 -32.94 -12.59 -2.97
C THR A 244 -31.58 -12.06 -2.51
N LEU A 245 -30.81 -11.43 -3.40
CA LEU A 245 -29.52 -10.81 -3.08
C LEU A 245 -29.67 -9.66 -2.08
N GLU A 246 -30.64 -8.77 -2.27
CA GLU A 246 -30.93 -7.65 -1.37
C GLU A 246 -31.37 -8.15 0.02
N GLN A 247 -32.19 -9.20 0.08
CA GLN A 247 -32.56 -9.87 1.34
C GLN A 247 -31.34 -10.48 2.05
N TYR A 248 -30.45 -11.13 1.32
CA TYR A 248 -29.24 -11.69 1.89
C TYR A 248 -28.26 -10.61 2.38
N ASN A 249 -28.12 -9.50 1.64
CA ASN A 249 -27.31 -8.35 2.06
C ASN A 249 -27.83 -7.72 3.36
N LEU A 250 -29.17 -7.60 3.46
CA LEU A 250 -29.80 -7.16 4.69
C LEU A 250 -29.46 -8.11 5.84
N LEU A 251 -29.58 -9.43 5.64
CA LEU A 251 -29.19 -10.42 6.64
C LEU A 251 -27.72 -10.27 7.08
N LEU A 252 -26.77 -10.14 6.15
CA LEU A 252 -25.36 -9.95 6.50
C LEU A 252 -25.15 -8.68 7.35
N THR A 253 -25.84 -7.60 7.00
CA THR A 253 -25.82 -6.35 7.77
C THR A 253 -26.33 -6.59 9.20
N LEU A 254 -27.43 -7.33 9.35
CA LEU A 254 -27.99 -7.68 10.67
C LEU A 254 -27.01 -8.52 11.50
N LEU A 255 -26.38 -9.53 10.89
CA LEU A 255 -25.44 -10.42 11.57
C LEU A 255 -24.17 -9.68 11.99
N CYS A 256 -23.60 -8.81 11.14
CA CYS A 256 -22.44 -8.01 11.52
C CYS A 256 -22.74 -7.10 12.72
N LEU A 257 -23.94 -6.52 12.80
CA LEU A 257 -24.35 -5.69 13.93
C LEU A 257 -24.53 -6.51 15.22
N GLU A 258 -24.99 -7.75 15.09
CA GLU A 258 -25.08 -8.68 16.24
C GLU A 258 -23.71 -9.14 16.74
N GLU A 259 -22.71 -9.24 15.85
CA GLU A 259 -21.35 -9.70 16.16
C GLU A 259 -20.41 -8.58 16.66
N GLU A 260 -20.48 -7.37 16.09
CA GLU A 260 -19.45 -6.33 16.29
C GLU A 260 -19.77 -5.26 17.34
N ASP A 261 -21.05 -5.04 17.71
CA ASP A 261 -21.39 -3.86 18.51
C ASP A 261 -22.29 -4.16 19.71
N ASP A 262 -21.72 -3.99 20.90
CA ASP A 262 -22.50 -3.88 22.13
C ASP A 262 -23.35 -2.61 22.20
N GLU A 263 -23.18 -1.71 21.24
CA GLU A 263 -23.82 -0.41 21.18
C GLU A 263 -24.81 -0.28 20.01
N THR A 264 -25.16 -1.38 19.32
CA THR A 264 -26.18 -1.33 18.26
C THR A 264 -27.24 -2.42 18.41
N VAL A 265 -28.47 -2.09 18.01
CA VAL A 265 -29.57 -3.04 17.87
C VAL A 265 -30.29 -2.81 16.55
N VAL A 266 -31.04 -3.81 16.10
CA VAL A 266 -31.84 -3.68 14.90
C VAL A 266 -33.32 -3.72 15.27
N CYS A 267 -34.09 -2.72 14.79
CA CYS A 267 -35.52 -2.73 14.96
C CYS A 267 -36.17 -3.96 14.29
N PRO A 268 -36.94 -4.79 15.01
CA PRO A 268 -37.56 -5.98 14.45
C PRO A 268 -38.69 -5.67 13.45
N SER A 269 -39.25 -4.46 13.47
CA SER A 269 -40.36 -4.08 12.57
C SER A 269 -39.87 -3.58 11.21
N CYS A 270 -38.83 -2.75 11.18
CA CYS A 270 -38.37 -2.08 9.95
C CYS A 270 -36.89 -2.29 9.62
N HIS A 271 -36.19 -3.12 10.40
CA HIS A 271 -34.79 -3.47 10.22
C HIS A 271 -33.82 -2.28 10.23
N THR A 272 -34.25 -1.13 10.75
CA THR A 272 -33.37 0.03 10.95
C THR A 272 -32.43 -0.22 12.11
N VAL A 273 -31.14 0.05 11.88
CA VAL A 273 -30.08 0.01 12.88
C VAL A 273 -30.23 1.20 13.83
N ILE A 274 -30.17 0.94 15.13
CA ILE A 274 -30.30 1.94 16.18
C ILE A 274 -29.08 1.82 17.08
N GLU A 275 -28.29 2.89 17.15
CA GLU A 275 -27.23 3.02 18.14
C GLU A 275 -27.87 3.19 19.53
N ILE A 276 -27.41 2.40 20.50
CA ILE A 276 -27.76 2.48 21.90
C ILE A 276 -26.50 2.65 22.75
N GLY A 277 -26.57 3.49 23.79
CA GLY A 277 -25.50 3.55 24.79
C GLY A 277 -25.33 2.19 25.47
N LYS A 278 -24.11 1.84 25.87
CA LYS A 278 -23.78 0.58 26.58
C LYS A 278 -24.70 0.32 27.76
N GLU A 279 -25.02 1.38 28.51
CA GLU A 279 -25.95 1.35 29.63
C GLU A 279 -27.33 0.79 29.27
N ASN A 280 -27.85 1.07 28.07
CA ASN A 280 -29.21 0.70 27.66
C ASN A 280 -29.35 -0.78 27.26
N LYS A 281 -28.24 -1.43 26.86
CA LYS A 281 -28.26 -2.86 26.50
C LYS A 281 -28.37 -3.74 27.75
N GLU A 282 -27.72 -3.33 28.84
CA GLU A 282 -27.74 -4.04 30.13
C GLU A 282 -29.03 -3.80 30.92
N THR A 283 -29.62 -2.60 30.86
CA THR A 283 -30.79 -2.20 31.66
C THR A 283 -32.13 -2.69 31.14
N LEU A 284 -32.16 -3.57 30.13
CA LEU A 284 -33.41 -4.14 29.61
C LEU A 284 -34.36 -3.06 29.03
N GLU A 285 -33.80 -1.94 28.58
CA GLU A 285 -34.58 -0.75 28.27
C GLU A 285 -35.39 -0.87 26.97
N ARG A 286 -36.51 -0.13 26.96
CA ARG A 286 -37.42 -0.06 25.83
C ARG A 286 -36.79 0.82 24.75
N ILE A 287 -36.36 0.23 23.66
CA ILE A 287 -35.76 0.96 22.53
C ILE A 287 -36.86 1.51 21.63
N PHE A 288 -36.72 2.77 21.25
CA PHE A 288 -37.58 3.43 20.30
C PHE A 288 -36.94 3.49 18.92
N CYS A 289 -37.58 2.88 17.93
CA CYS A 289 -37.18 3.07 16.55
C CYS A 289 -37.69 4.40 16.00
N GLN A 290 -36.77 5.32 15.70
CA GLN A 290 -37.13 6.62 15.11
C GLN A 290 -37.71 6.49 13.68
N ASN A 291 -37.39 5.42 12.96
CA ASN A 291 -37.86 5.23 11.59
C ASN A 291 -39.32 4.78 11.52
N CYS A 292 -39.70 3.70 12.21
CA CYS A 292 -41.08 3.18 12.19
C CYS A 292 -41.90 3.55 13.43
N SER A 293 -41.36 4.41 14.30
CA SER A 293 -42.01 4.85 15.55
C SER A 293 -42.47 3.71 16.45
N THR A 294 -41.81 2.55 16.38
CA THR A 294 -42.16 1.35 17.16
C THR A 294 -41.19 1.16 18.31
N TYR A 295 -41.73 0.83 19.49
CA TYR A 295 -40.92 0.44 20.64
C TYR A 295 -40.74 -1.08 20.70
N PHE A 296 -39.54 -1.54 21.04
CA PHE A 296 -39.24 -2.95 21.27
C PHE A 296 -38.23 -3.10 22.42
N PHE A 297 -38.04 -4.31 22.93
CA PHE A 297 -37.08 -4.61 23.99
C PHE A 297 -35.92 -5.42 23.41
N THR A 298 -34.71 -5.23 23.95
CA THR A 298 -33.49 -5.89 23.47
C THR A 298 -33.33 -7.34 23.91
N ASN A 299 -34.09 -7.79 24.91
CA ASN A 299 -33.77 -9.06 25.53
C ASN A 299 -34.46 -10.27 24.93
N LYS A 300 -33.61 -11.29 24.78
CA LYS A 300 -33.86 -12.72 24.56
C LYS A 300 -34.49 -13.45 25.77
N TYR A 301 -34.84 -12.75 26.86
CA TYR A 301 -35.39 -13.36 28.08
C TYR A 301 -36.73 -12.73 28.49
N GLU A 302 -37.71 -13.56 28.81
CA GLU A 302 -39.03 -13.14 29.31
C GLU A 302 -38.88 -12.34 30.62
N ILE A 303 -39.24 -11.05 30.58
CA ILE A 303 -39.19 -10.17 31.76
C ILE A 303 -40.25 -10.63 32.77
N THR A 304 -39.81 -11.05 33.95
CA THR A 304 -40.72 -11.50 35.02
C THR A 304 -41.51 -10.34 35.64
N LYS A 305 -42.71 -10.62 36.17
CA LYS A 305 -43.62 -9.61 36.76
C LYS A 305 -42.97 -8.77 37.86
N LYS A 306 -42.04 -9.35 38.63
CA LYS A 306 -41.27 -8.66 39.68
C LYS A 306 -40.34 -7.57 39.12
N GLN A 307 -39.70 -7.82 37.98
CA GLN A 307 -38.77 -6.86 37.37
C GLN A 307 -39.50 -5.61 36.85
N LYS A 308 -40.75 -5.76 36.38
CA LYS A 308 -41.58 -4.62 35.93
C LYS A 308 -41.93 -3.64 37.07
N GLU A 309 -42.12 -4.14 38.29
CA GLU A 309 -42.42 -3.30 39.45
C GLU A 309 -41.19 -2.55 39.97
N GLN A 310 -40.00 -3.16 39.85
CA GLN A 310 -38.74 -2.55 40.27
C GLN A 310 -38.33 -1.41 39.34
N ILE A 311 -38.46 -1.61 38.02
CA ILE A 311 -38.21 -0.58 37.00
C ILE A 311 -39.13 0.64 37.21
N LYS A 312 -40.38 0.44 37.68
CA LYS A 312 -41.29 1.55 37.95
C LYS A 312 -40.81 2.43 39.12
N LYS A 313 -40.24 1.82 40.16
CA LYS A 313 -39.72 2.56 41.33
C LYS A 313 -38.44 3.32 41.01
N GLU A 314 -37.57 2.74 40.18
CA GLU A 314 -36.33 3.39 39.76
C GLU A 314 -36.60 4.63 38.88
N LYS A 315 -37.65 4.60 38.04
CA LYS A 315 -38.10 5.77 37.26
C LYS A 315 -38.48 6.98 38.09
N GLU A 316 -39.14 6.77 39.23
CA GLU A 316 -39.57 7.87 40.11
C GLU A 316 -38.36 8.54 40.79
N VAL A 317 -37.30 7.78 41.06
CA VAL A 317 -36.06 8.27 41.69
C VAL A 317 -35.15 9.00 40.69
N GLU A 318 -35.07 8.52 39.44
CA GLU A 318 -34.25 9.11 38.39
C GLU A 318 -34.78 10.48 37.94
N GLU A 319 -36.11 10.64 37.86
CA GLU A 319 -36.76 11.91 37.50
C GLU A 319 -36.52 13.03 38.52
N GLU A 320 -36.32 12.70 39.81
CA GLU A 320 -35.91 13.67 40.83
C GLU A 320 -34.43 14.04 40.71
N ARG A 321 -33.58 13.07 40.34
CA ARG A 321 -32.13 13.27 40.21
C ARG A 321 -31.77 14.14 39.00
N CYS A 322 -32.48 13.97 37.88
CA CYS A 322 -32.27 14.73 36.64
C CYS A 322 -32.57 16.24 36.76
N LYS A 323 -33.34 16.68 37.76
CA LYS A 323 -33.65 18.10 37.98
C LYS A 323 -32.47 18.90 38.56
N SER A 324 -31.38 18.26 39.01
CA SER A 324 -30.34 18.92 39.81
C SER A 324 -28.93 18.97 39.20
N GLN A 325 -28.60 18.24 38.11
CA GLN A 325 -27.19 18.07 37.67
C GLN A 325 -26.86 18.40 36.20
N SER A 326 -27.79 18.90 35.40
CA SER A 326 -27.62 18.94 33.93
C SER A 326 -26.75 20.08 33.36
N ALA A 327 -26.31 21.06 34.15
CA ALA A 327 -25.57 22.22 33.64
C ALA A 327 -24.05 22.20 33.87
N LEU A 328 -23.53 21.55 34.93
CA LEU A 328 -22.10 21.66 35.29
C LEU A 328 -21.19 20.58 34.66
N LYS A 329 -21.68 19.37 34.39
CA LYS A 329 -20.86 18.26 33.84
C LYS A 329 -20.53 18.43 32.35
N ARG A 330 -21.40 19.10 31.58
CA ARG A 330 -21.23 19.28 30.13
C ARG A 330 -20.11 20.25 29.74
N ASN A 331 -19.76 21.22 30.60
CA ASN A 331 -18.69 22.18 30.29
C ASN A 331 -17.29 21.69 30.70
N LYS A 332 -17.17 20.83 31.72
CA LYS A 332 -15.87 20.29 32.15
C LYS A 332 -15.35 19.21 31.18
N GLN A 333 -16.22 18.31 30.72
CA GLN A 333 -15.87 17.30 29.70
C GLN A 333 -15.59 17.90 28.32
N ARG A 334 -16.25 19.01 27.95
CA ARG A 334 -15.94 19.71 26.70
C ARG A 334 -14.54 20.30 26.70
N ASN A 335 -14.14 20.93 27.80
CA ASN A 335 -12.83 21.59 27.89
C ASN A 335 -11.66 20.61 28.00
N GLU A 336 -11.78 19.50 28.73
CA GLU A 336 -10.74 18.44 28.73
C GLU A 336 -10.61 17.73 27.37
N PHE A 337 -11.69 17.66 26.58
CA PHE A 337 -11.69 17.00 25.27
C PHE A 337 -11.00 17.85 24.18
N TYR A 338 -11.21 19.17 24.14
CA TYR A 338 -10.55 20.05 23.17
C TYR A 338 -9.03 20.14 23.38
N PHE A 339 -8.54 20.04 24.62
CA PHE A 339 -7.10 20.03 24.91
C PHE A 339 -6.38 18.76 24.43
N ASN A 340 -7.08 17.62 24.26
CA ASN A 340 -6.47 16.36 23.82
C ASN A 340 -6.39 16.25 22.28
N THR A 341 -7.32 16.88 21.54
CA THR A 341 -7.34 16.79 20.07
C THR A 341 -6.20 17.55 19.39
N ASP A 342 -5.78 18.70 19.94
CA ASP A 342 -4.68 19.47 19.37
C ASP A 342 -3.34 18.73 19.51
N HIS A 343 -3.10 18.05 20.63
CA HIS A 343 -1.91 17.21 20.84
C HIS A 343 -1.83 16.06 19.82
N LEU A 344 -2.95 15.36 19.56
CA LEU A 344 -2.98 14.27 18.58
C LEU A 344 -2.73 14.77 17.15
N ILE A 345 -3.18 15.98 16.83
CA ILE A 345 -2.89 16.62 15.53
C ILE A 345 -1.41 16.99 15.45
N GLU A 346 -0.83 17.56 16.51
CA GLU A 346 0.60 17.91 16.56
C GLU A 346 1.49 16.67 16.42
N GLU A 347 1.21 15.60 17.15
CA GLU A 347 1.94 14.32 17.07
C GLU A 347 1.83 13.70 15.67
N PHE A 348 0.64 13.72 15.08
CA PHE A 348 0.44 13.28 13.71
C PHE A 348 1.30 14.07 12.72
N ILE A 349 1.28 15.41 12.83
CA ILE A 349 2.06 16.31 11.98
C ILE A 349 3.55 16.05 12.15
N GLU A 350 4.04 15.91 13.38
CA GLU A 350 5.44 15.58 13.64
C GLU A 350 5.82 14.26 12.97
N ARG A 351 4.96 13.24 13.06
CA ARG A 351 5.18 11.95 12.40
C ARG A 351 5.24 12.06 10.87
N ILE A 352 4.29 12.73 10.22
CA ILE A 352 4.26 12.85 8.75
C ILE A 352 5.21 13.93 8.19
N THR A 353 5.85 14.71 9.05
CA THR A 353 6.93 15.64 8.67
C THR A 353 8.30 15.18 9.14
N SER A 354 8.36 14.01 9.80
CA SER A 354 9.61 13.43 10.28
C SER A 354 10.54 13.02 9.14
N TYR A 355 11.84 13.02 9.44
CA TYR A 355 12.86 12.57 8.50
C TYR A 355 12.66 11.11 8.06
N GLU A 356 12.20 10.24 8.97
CA GLU A 356 11.92 8.84 8.66
C GLU A 356 10.72 8.69 7.72
N PHE A 357 9.70 9.54 7.85
CA PHE A 357 8.60 9.57 6.89
C PHE A 357 9.05 10.05 5.51
N VAL A 358 9.93 11.05 5.45
CA VAL A 358 10.54 11.51 4.18
C VAL A 358 11.35 10.39 3.52
N LYS A 359 12.18 9.67 4.29
CA LYS A 359 12.89 8.48 3.80
C LYS A 359 11.91 7.43 3.27
N HIS A 360 10.82 7.18 3.99
CA HIS A 360 9.79 6.24 3.56
C HIS A 360 9.17 6.65 2.22
N ILE A 361 8.86 7.94 2.03
CA ILE A 361 8.42 8.48 0.73
C ILE A 361 9.49 8.20 -0.34
N CYS A 362 10.76 8.52 -0.09
CA CYS A 362 11.83 8.33 -1.09
C CYS A 362 11.99 6.86 -1.49
N ARG A 363 11.97 5.94 -0.51
CA ARG A 363 11.99 4.48 -0.77
C ARG A 363 10.80 4.05 -1.60
N TYR A 364 9.61 4.52 -1.24
CA TYR A 364 8.37 4.21 -1.96
C TYR A 364 8.39 4.73 -3.41
N LEU A 365 8.98 5.91 -3.63
CA LEU A 365 9.17 6.46 -4.97
C LEU A 365 10.17 5.65 -5.80
N ASN A 366 11.29 5.23 -5.20
CA ASN A 366 12.27 4.38 -5.90
C ASN A 366 11.66 3.03 -6.30
N GLN A 367 10.89 2.40 -5.41
CA GLN A 367 10.18 1.16 -5.69
C GLN A 367 9.11 1.30 -6.78
N SER A 368 8.58 2.51 -7.00
CA SER A 368 7.54 2.76 -8.01
C SER A 368 8.07 2.79 -9.45
N GLY A 369 9.39 2.82 -9.65
CA GLY A 369 10.03 2.91 -10.97
C GLY A 369 9.84 4.25 -11.70
N LEU A 370 9.19 5.24 -11.06
CA LEU A 370 8.90 6.55 -11.65
C LEU A 370 10.12 7.46 -11.81
N SER A 371 11.19 7.24 -11.04
CA SER A 371 12.33 8.17 -10.97
C SER A 371 13.32 8.09 -12.14
N GLN A 372 13.26 7.03 -12.96
CA GLN A 372 14.32 6.75 -13.95
C GLN A 372 13.89 6.83 -15.42
N ARG A 373 12.58 6.79 -15.73
CA ARG A 373 12.13 6.51 -17.12
C ARG A 373 11.26 7.58 -17.78
N ASP A 374 10.69 8.50 -17.01
CA ASP A 374 9.74 9.48 -17.53
C ASP A 374 10.27 10.90 -17.21
N ASN A 375 10.12 11.87 -18.13
CA ASN A 375 10.32 13.30 -17.86
C ASN A 375 9.23 13.77 -16.88
N VAL A 376 9.43 13.46 -15.59
CA VAL A 376 8.44 13.69 -14.54
C VAL A 376 8.84 14.86 -13.70
N THR A 377 7.95 15.85 -13.65
CA THR A 377 8.04 16.92 -12.66
C THR A 377 7.31 16.48 -11.41
N ILE A 378 8.04 16.41 -10.29
CA ILE A 378 7.49 16.10 -8.96
C ILE A 378 7.24 17.41 -8.23
N SER A 379 5.98 17.66 -7.86
CA SER A 379 5.57 18.82 -7.06
C SER A 379 5.03 18.36 -5.70
N PHE A 380 5.76 18.67 -4.63
CA PHE A 380 5.30 18.34 -3.28
C PHE A 380 4.25 19.33 -2.78
N ASN A 381 3.31 18.83 -1.97
CA ASN A 381 2.32 19.66 -1.34
C ASN A 381 2.97 20.48 -0.22
N MET A 382 3.37 21.70 -0.55
CA MET A 382 4.05 22.59 0.40
C MET A 382 3.18 22.96 1.61
N ASN A 383 1.85 22.77 1.52
CA ASN A 383 0.97 22.95 2.68
C ASN A 383 1.28 21.93 3.78
N LEU A 384 1.85 20.76 3.47
CA LEU A 384 2.29 19.77 4.46
C LEU A 384 3.51 20.23 5.26
N PHE A 385 4.34 21.08 4.67
CA PHE A 385 5.57 21.58 5.30
C PHE A 385 5.37 22.96 5.96
N ASN A 386 4.13 23.46 5.95
CA ASN A 386 3.70 24.62 6.70
C ASN A 386 2.74 24.15 7.82
N PRO A 387 3.21 24.05 9.07
CA PRO A 387 2.42 23.52 10.18
C PRO A 387 1.05 24.18 10.30
N CYS A 388 0.94 25.50 10.14
CA CYS A 388 -0.34 26.19 10.24
C CYS A 388 -1.32 25.76 9.15
N LYS A 389 -0.87 25.64 7.90
CA LYS A 389 -1.73 25.22 6.78
C LYS A 389 -2.05 23.74 6.83
N LEU A 390 -1.13 22.90 7.32
CA LEU A 390 -1.39 21.48 7.53
C LEU A 390 -2.40 21.29 8.65
N ILE A 391 -2.26 22.02 9.76
CA ILE A 391 -3.25 22.05 10.84
C ILE A 391 -4.60 22.50 10.28
N ASP A 392 -4.65 23.56 9.46
CA ASP A 392 -5.90 24.01 8.85
C ASP A 392 -6.50 22.96 7.91
N LEU A 393 -5.66 22.30 7.09
CA LEU A 393 -6.09 21.23 6.19
C LEU A 393 -6.62 20.02 6.97
N VAL A 394 -5.95 19.63 8.04
CA VAL A 394 -6.33 18.54 8.96
C VAL A 394 -7.61 18.93 9.71
N LYS A 395 -7.67 20.11 10.32
CA LYS A 395 -8.85 20.60 11.08
C LYS A 395 -10.08 20.83 10.20
N LYS A 396 -9.89 21.27 8.96
CA LYS A 396 -10.99 21.49 7.98
C LYS A 396 -11.58 20.17 7.51
N ASN A 397 -10.80 19.09 7.52
CA ASN A 397 -11.14 17.84 6.86
C ASN A 397 -11.29 16.62 7.78
N LEU A 398 -10.94 16.74 9.08
CA LEU A 398 -11.06 15.67 10.05
C LEU A 398 -12.05 16.05 11.15
N THR A 399 -13.18 15.34 11.26
CA THR A 399 -14.03 15.40 12.44
C THR A 399 -13.33 14.76 13.65
N ASN A 400 -13.87 15.04 14.84
CA ASN A 400 -13.42 14.44 16.10
C ASN A 400 -13.38 12.89 16.08
N LYS A 401 -14.16 12.23 15.21
CA LYS A 401 -14.11 10.76 15.04
C LYS A 401 -12.82 10.33 14.34
N VAL A 402 -12.35 11.12 13.36
CA VAL A 402 -11.11 10.83 12.61
C VAL A 402 -9.86 11.19 13.41
N ILE A 403 -9.93 12.19 14.29
CA ILE A 403 -8.80 12.55 15.17
C ILE A 403 -8.35 11.35 16.03
N LYS A 404 -9.28 10.50 16.48
CA LYS A 404 -8.94 9.26 17.19
C LYS A 404 -8.20 8.25 16.29
N ALA A 405 -8.49 8.27 14.99
CA ALA A 405 -7.78 7.44 14.01
C ALA A 405 -6.39 8.02 13.65
N LEU A 406 -6.02 9.24 14.06
CA LEU A 406 -4.67 9.74 13.78
C LEU A 406 -3.57 8.94 14.49
N ASN A 407 -3.91 8.25 15.59
CA ASN A 407 -3.00 7.31 16.23
C ASN A 407 -2.78 6.01 15.42
N THR A 408 -3.64 5.70 14.45
CA THR A 408 -3.43 4.53 13.60
C THR A 408 -2.30 4.80 12.61
N LYS A 409 -1.70 3.70 12.14
CA LYS A 409 -0.75 3.74 11.03
C LYS A 409 -1.50 4.14 9.76
N GLY A 410 -0.81 4.71 8.80
CA GLY A 410 -1.31 4.91 7.46
C GLY A 410 -0.32 4.36 6.45
N PHE A 411 -0.65 4.47 5.18
CA PHE A 411 0.14 3.94 4.08
C PHE A 411 0.12 4.88 2.88
N LEU A 412 1.17 4.80 2.06
CA LEU A 412 1.26 5.52 0.81
C LEU A 412 0.55 4.75 -0.31
N CYS A 413 -0.15 5.48 -1.16
CA CYS A 413 -0.83 4.93 -2.33
C CYS A 413 -0.94 5.97 -3.45
N TRP A 414 -1.39 5.53 -4.61
CA TRP A 414 -1.43 6.32 -5.82
C TRP A 414 -2.86 6.67 -6.22
N HIS A 415 -3.09 7.89 -6.68
CA HIS A 415 -4.38 8.31 -7.24
C HIS A 415 -4.17 8.99 -8.59
N GLY A 416 -4.70 8.39 -9.65
CA GLY A 416 -4.73 8.97 -10.98
C GLY A 416 -5.87 9.95 -11.13
N THR A 417 -5.60 11.14 -11.67
CA THR A 417 -6.64 12.17 -11.87
C THR A 417 -6.28 13.11 -13.01
N SER A 418 -7.22 13.96 -13.41
CA SER A 418 -6.93 15.03 -14.37
C SER A 418 -6.13 16.15 -13.70
N TRP A 419 -5.33 16.87 -14.48
CA TRP A 419 -4.53 17.98 -13.97
C TRP A 419 -5.35 19.04 -13.21
N ASN A 420 -6.49 19.44 -13.76
CA ASN A 420 -7.40 20.41 -13.13
C ASN A 420 -7.89 19.94 -11.75
N ASN A 421 -8.09 18.63 -11.59
CA ASN A 421 -8.47 18.05 -10.31
C ASN A 421 -7.26 17.93 -9.38
N ALA A 422 -6.08 17.58 -9.89
CA ALA A 422 -4.86 17.48 -9.10
C ALA A 422 -4.53 18.79 -8.38
N GLU A 423 -4.63 19.94 -9.06
CA GLU A 423 -4.40 21.25 -8.44
C GLU A 423 -5.38 21.52 -7.30
N SER A 424 -6.68 21.27 -7.54
CA SER A 424 -7.73 21.40 -6.52
C SER A 424 -7.47 20.47 -5.35
N ILE A 425 -7.09 19.22 -5.58
CA ILE A 425 -6.85 18.22 -4.53
C ILE A 425 -5.63 18.62 -3.70
N MET A 426 -4.53 19.04 -4.33
CA MET A 426 -3.32 19.47 -3.63
C MET A 426 -3.56 20.71 -2.76
N ARG A 427 -4.40 21.64 -3.23
CA ARG A 427 -4.72 22.87 -2.50
C ARG A 427 -5.74 22.65 -1.38
N ASP A 428 -6.84 21.95 -1.68
CA ASP A 428 -8.04 21.92 -0.84
C ASP A 428 -8.28 20.56 -0.16
N GLY A 429 -7.51 19.53 -0.53
CA GLY A 429 -7.76 18.14 -0.16
C GLY A 429 -8.75 17.44 -1.09
N PHE A 430 -9.01 16.16 -0.83
CA PHE A 430 -10.04 15.41 -1.58
C PHE A 430 -11.44 15.89 -1.20
N ASP A 431 -12.22 16.34 -2.19
CA ASP A 431 -13.60 16.79 -1.99
C ASP A 431 -14.54 15.59 -1.82
N THR A 432 -14.95 15.36 -0.57
CA THR A 432 -15.81 14.24 -0.17
C THR A 432 -17.15 14.22 -0.90
N LYS A 433 -17.64 15.37 -1.38
CA LYS A 433 -18.91 15.46 -2.11
C LYS A 433 -18.85 14.83 -3.50
N ARG A 434 -17.65 14.60 -4.04
CA ARG A 434 -17.43 14.00 -5.37
C ARG A 434 -17.31 12.47 -5.33
N ARG A 435 -17.44 11.83 -4.16
CA ARG A 435 -17.34 10.37 -3.96
C ARG A 435 -18.52 9.58 -4.54
N ASN A 436 -19.69 10.22 -4.63
CA ASN A 436 -20.94 9.53 -4.95
C ASN A 436 -21.12 9.26 -6.45
N THR A 437 -20.23 9.77 -7.30
CA THR A 437 -20.35 9.71 -8.76
C THR A 437 -19.20 8.96 -9.44
N GLN A 438 -18.50 8.09 -8.69
CA GLN A 438 -17.34 7.36 -9.22
C GLN A 438 -17.76 6.12 -10.01
N LYS A 439 -16.96 5.74 -11.01
CA LYS A 439 -17.25 4.67 -11.98
C LYS A 439 -17.49 3.29 -11.34
N PHE A 440 -16.85 3.04 -10.20
CA PHE A 440 -16.83 1.72 -9.55
C PHE A 440 -17.68 1.65 -8.28
N GLY A 441 -18.46 2.69 -7.98
CA GLY A 441 -19.25 2.82 -6.76
C GLY A 441 -18.71 3.91 -5.83
N GLU A 442 -19.38 4.12 -4.70
CA GLU A 442 -19.05 5.18 -3.73
C GLU A 442 -17.62 5.03 -3.15
N GLY A 443 -16.88 6.13 -3.08
CA GLY A 443 -15.57 6.24 -2.41
C GLY A 443 -14.43 6.75 -3.31
N GLU A 444 -13.29 7.11 -2.73
CA GLU A 444 -12.06 7.40 -3.49
C GLU A 444 -11.24 6.14 -3.71
N TYR A 445 -10.84 5.95 -4.96
CA TYR A 445 -10.05 4.82 -5.40
C TYR A 445 -8.59 5.21 -5.49
N PHE A 446 -7.75 4.36 -4.92
CA PHE A 446 -6.31 4.46 -4.95
C PHE A 446 -5.73 3.14 -5.47
N ALA A 447 -4.61 3.19 -6.16
CA ALA A 447 -3.87 2.00 -6.54
C ALA A 447 -2.69 1.76 -5.58
N SER A 448 -2.32 0.49 -5.42
CA SER A 448 -1.07 0.11 -4.74
C SER A 448 0.17 0.50 -5.55
N HIS A 449 0.05 0.64 -6.87
CA HIS A 449 1.14 1.00 -7.78
C HIS A 449 0.80 2.20 -8.69
N ALA A 450 1.84 2.98 -9.01
CA ALA A 450 1.75 4.15 -9.87
C ALA A 450 1.25 3.82 -11.28
N SER A 451 1.70 2.71 -11.87
CA SER A 451 1.36 2.26 -13.22
C SER A 451 -0.16 2.10 -13.42
N LEU A 452 -0.83 1.50 -12.44
CA LEU A 452 -2.28 1.32 -12.44
C LEU A 452 -3.02 2.65 -12.37
N SER A 453 -2.53 3.59 -11.56
CA SER A 453 -3.15 4.92 -11.43
C SER A 453 -2.90 5.81 -12.65
N LYS A 454 -1.75 5.65 -13.34
CA LYS A 454 -1.41 6.43 -14.55
C LYS A 454 -2.47 6.28 -15.66
N MET A 455 -3.20 5.16 -15.69
CA MET A 455 -4.29 4.93 -16.65
C MET A 455 -5.52 5.83 -16.44
N TYR A 456 -5.67 6.46 -15.27
CA TYR A 456 -6.88 7.19 -14.89
C TYR A 456 -6.81 8.70 -15.10
N GLY A 457 -5.67 9.25 -15.52
CA GLY A 457 -5.59 10.68 -15.82
C GLY A 457 -4.21 11.18 -16.19
N SER A 458 -4.14 12.49 -16.45
CA SER A 458 -2.92 13.20 -16.86
C SER A 458 -1.99 13.59 -15.70
N ALA A 459 -2.43 13.34 -14.46
CA ALA A 459 -1.70 13.65 -13.25
C ALA A 459 -1.79 12.46 -12.29
N LEU A 460 -0.72 12.24 -11.53
CA LEU A 460 -0.65 11.17 -10.56
C LEU A 460 -0.35 11.77 -9.19
N LEU A 461 -1.19 11.47 -8.20
CA LEU A 461 -1.01 11.94 -6.83
C LEU A 461 -0.46 10.82 -5.96
N LEU A 462 0.63 11.09 -5.25
CA LEU A 462 1.02 10.29 -4.10
C LEU A 462 0.22 10.76 -2.89
N THR A 463 -0.50 9.85 -2.27
CA THR A 463 -1.41 10.15 -1.17
C THR A 463 -1.09 9.26 0.04
N TYR A 464 -1.06 9.86 1.22
CA TYR A 464 -1.02 9.13 2.48
C TYR A 464 -2.46 8.89 2.94
N VAL A 465 -2.84 7.63 3.09
CA VAL A 465 -4.16 7.22 3.58
C VAL A 465 -4.02 6.73 5.02
N ILE A 466 -4.83 7.30 5.91
CA ILE A 466 -4.93 6.89 7.31
C ILE A 466 -5.69 5.56 7.35
N ASP A 467 -5.09 4.50 7.88
CA ASP A 467 -5.71 3.19 7.93
C ASP A 467 -6.87 3.18 8.91
N SER A 468 -8.03 2.73 8.46
CA SER A 468 -9.26 2.70 9.26
C SER A 468 -10.27 1.71 8.69
N ARG A 469 -11.35 1.46 9.42
CA ARG A 469 -12.47 0.63 8.96
C ARG A 469 -13.16 1.15 7.68
N GLN A 470 -12.92 2.40 7.30
CA GLN A 470 -13.46 2.98 6.07
C GLN A 470 -12.59 2.70 4.84
N VAL A 471 -11.41 2.09 5.05
CA VAL A 471 -10.50 1.68 3.98
C VAL A 471 -10.81 0.23 3.62
N SER A 472 -11.33 0.00 2.42
CA SER A 472 -11.46 -1.32 1.82
C SER A 472 -10.25 -1.63 0.96
N ARG A 473 -9.69 -2.84 1.09
CA ARG A 473 -8.56 -3.33 0.29
C ARG A 473 -9.05 -4.27 -0.80
N PHE A 474 -8.47 -4.17 -1.99
CA PHE A 474 -8.67 -5.11 -3.09
C PHE A 474 -7.33 -5.41 -3.78
N PRO A 475 -7.22 -6.45 -4.61
CA PRO A 475 -5.92 -6.97 -5.06
C PRO A 475 -4.95 -5.95 -5.70
N PHE A 476 -5.48 -4.85 -6.25
CA PHE A 476 -4.71 -3.83 -6.97
C PHE A 476 -4.87 -2.41 -6.38
N GLY A 477 -5.43 -2.27 -5.18
CA GLY A 477 -5.62 -0.95 -4.60
C GLY A 477 -6.51 -0.87 -3.36
N TYR A 478 -6.99 0.35 -3.12
CA TYR A 478 -7.70 0.75 -1.93
C TYR A 478 -8.91 1.61 -2.29
N VAL A 479 -10.00 1.45 -1.56
CA VAL A 479 -11.15 2.35 -1.60
C VAL A 479 -11.30 2.96 -0.23
N VAL A 480 -11.34 4.29 -0.18
CA VAL A 480 -11.67 5.03 1.03
C VAL A 480 -13.12 5.48 0.90
N ASN A 481 -14.01 4.83 1.63
CA ASN A 481 -15.44 5.10 1.58
C ASN A 481 -15.92 5.66 2.92
N ASN A 482 -15.56 6.90 3.23
CA ASN A 482 -16.11 7.56 4.43
C ASN A 482 -17.44 8.22 4.08
N ARG A 483 -18.49 7.83 4.80
CA ARG A 483 -19.76 8.54 4.79
C ARG A 483 -19.59 9.87 5.54
N LEU A 484 -19.92 10.99 4.89
CA LEU A 484 -19.87 12.39 5.40
C LEU A 484 -18.50 13.08 5.28
N ASN A 485 -18.48 14.40 5.56
CA ASN A 485 -17.48 15.45 5.24
C ASN A 485 -16.01 15.20 5.68
N ASP A 486 -15.60 13.96 5.94
CA ASP A 486 -14.31 13.53 6.45
C ASP A 486 -13.43 12.93 5.35
N THR A 487 -12.19 13.42 5.19
CA THR A 487 -11.19 12.74 4.35
C THR A 487 -10.08 12.10 5.18
N PHE A 488 -9.80 10.84 4.88
CA PHE A 488 -8.68 10.08 5.46
C PHE A 488 -7.47 10.08 4.52
N CYS A 489 -7.54 10.89 3.45
CA CYS A 489 -6.61 10.92 2.35
C CYS A 489 -5.88 12.26 2.34
N LEU A 490 -4.56 12.23 2.52
CA LEU A 490 -3.70 13.40 2.56
C LEU A 490 -2.80 13.44 1.31
N PRO A 491 -3.03 14.34 0.35
CA PRO A 491 -2.22 14.41 -0.86
C PRO A 491 -0.82 14.95 -0.54
N ILE A 492 0.20 14.13 -0.82
CA ILE A 492 1.62 14.38 -0.50
C ILE A 492 2.37 15.05 -1.65
N ALA A 493 2.25 14.49 -2.84
CA ALA A 493 2.97 14.96 -4.02
C ALA A 493 2.13 14.72 -5.28
N CYS A 494 2.37 15.55 -6.29
CA CYS A 494 1.79 15.45 -7.61
C CYS A 494 2.92 15.19 -8.62
N PHE A 495 2.71 14.21 -9.49
CA PHE A 495 3.61 13.79 -10.54
C PHE A 495 2.96 14.14 -11.86
N GLN A 496 3.67 14.94 -12.65
CA GLN A 496 3.23 15.37 -13.96
C GLN A 496 4.13 14.76 -15.03
N PHE A 497 3.52 14.10 -16.01
CA PHE A 497 4.19 13.48 -17.14
C PHE A 497 4.10 14.40 -18.36
N ASN A 498 5.20 14.54 -19.12
CA ASN A 498 5.23 15.16 -20.45
C ASN A 498 4.74 16.63 -20.50
N GLN A 499 5.43 17.55 -19.82
CA GLN A 499 5.10 18.98 -19.91
C GLN A 499 5.47 19.60 -21.28
N PRO A 500 4.62 20.47 -21.86
CA PRO A 500 5.08 21.54 -22.73
C PRO A 500 5.78 22.64 -21.90
N GLU A 501 6.90 23.19 -22.40
CA GLU A 501 7.88 24.06 -21.69
C GLU A 501 7.30 25.34 -21.03
N GLU A 502 6.06 25.73 -21.32
CA GLU A 502 5.50 27.03 -20.95
C GLU A 502 4.72 27.06 -19.61
N PHE A 503 4.58 25.93 -18.89
CA PHE A 503 3.69 25.86 -17.71
C PHE A 503 4.38 25.46 -16.41
N LYS A 504 4.54 26.42 -15.48
CA LYS A 504 5.15 26.20 -14.16
C LYS A 504 4.15 26.32 -12.99
N PHE A 505 4.36 25.49 -11.97
CA PHE A 505 3.61 25.43 -10.71
C PHE A 505 4.02 26.57 -9.74
N ASP A 506 4.23 27.79 -10.26
CA ASP A 506 4.88 28.90 -9.55
C ASP A 506 4.01 29.50 -8.41
N SER A 507 2.72 29.17 -8.33
CA SER A 507 1.81 29.69 -7.30
C SER A 507 1.86 28.92 -5.97
N LEU A 508 2.35 27.68 -5.97
CA LEU A 508 2.46 26.83 -4.76
C LEU A 508 3.91 26.66 -4.27
N ILE A 509 4.90 26.98 -5.11
CA ILE A 509 6.33 27.03 -4.75
C ILE A 509 6.70 28.49 -4.47
N LYS A 510 6.30 29.02 -3.32
CA LYS A 510 7.03 30.15 -2.72
C LYS A 510 8.01 29.56 -1.73
N GLU A 511 9.32 29.76 -1.96
CA GLU A 511 10.40 29.31 -1.08
C GLU A 511 10.03 29.54 0.40
N PRO A 512 9.76 28.48 1.19
CA PRO A 512 9.57 28.63 2.62
C PRO A 512 10.92 28.52 3.30
N LYS A 513 11.14 29.35 4.34
CA LYS A 513 12.29 29.29 5.25
C LYS A 513 12.32 28.03 6.15
N SER A 514 11.56 26.99 5.81
CA SER A 514 11.37 25.80 6.65
C SER A 514 12.56 24.84 6.55
N LYS A 515 13.10 24.44 7.70
CA LYS A 515 14.16 23.44 7.84
C LYS A 515 13.79 22.06 7.25
N TYR A 516 12.50 21.74 7.12
CA TYR A 516 12.03 20.42 6.68
C TYR A 516 12.07 20.23 5.16
N CYS A 517 11.84 21.29 4.38
CA CYS A 517 11.99 21.23 2.93
C CYS A 517 13.44 20.90 2.52
N LYS A 518 14.42 21.29 3.34
CA LYS A 518 15.85 21.01 3.12
C LYS A 518 16.17 19.51 3.11
N TYR A 519 15.51 18.69 3.94
CA TYR A 519 15.72 17.24 3.97
C TYR A 519 15.08 16.51 2.79
N LEU A 520 13.95 17.02 2.28
CA LEU A 520 13.24 16.47 1.13
C LEU A 520 14.08 16.60 -0.15
N TYR A 521 14.67 17.78 -0.39
CA TYR A 521 15.55 18.01 -1.53
C TYR A 521 16.84 17.17 -1.46
N HIS A 522 17.39 16.97 -0.26
CA HIS A 522 18.56 16.11 -0.03
C HIS A 522 18.27 14.63 -0.30
N GLY A 523 17.13 14.11 0.15
CA GLY A 523 16.73 12.71 -0.10
C GLY A 523 16.42 12.41 -1.58
N LEU A 524 16.15 13.44 -2.38
CA LEU A 524 15.85 13.33 -3.80
C LEU A 524 17.05 13.67 -4.72
N GLY A 525 18.23 13.95 -4.15
CA GLY A 525 19.43 14.30 -4.93
C GLY A 525 19.36 15.66 -5.63
N ILE A 526 18.46 16.57 -5.22
CA ILE A 526 18.30 17.89 -5.81
C ILE A 526 19.06 18.90 -4.95
N PRO A 527 20.22 19.46 -5.39
CA PRO A 527 20.95 20.42 -4.58
C PRO A 527 20.17 21.73 -4.48
N ALA A 528 19.64 22.04 -3.29
CA ALA A 528 19.02 23.33 -3.01
C ALA A 528 20.10 24.42 -3.03
N LYS A 529 20.20 25.17 -4.13
CA LYS A 529 21.15 26.28 -4.31
C LYS A 529 21.16 27.26 -3.12
N GLY A 530 20.01 27.47 -2.48
CA GLY A 530 19.86 28.29 -1.27
C GLY A 530 20.54 27.72 0.00
N TYR A 531 20.63 26.40 0.16
CA TYR A 531 21.30 25.77 1.31
C TYR A 531 22.82 25.92 1.24
N LEU A 532 23.39 25.76 0.04
CA LEU A 532 24.82 25.96 -0.21
C LEU A 532 25.21 27.42 0.05
N ILE A 533 24.40 28.36 -0.43
CA ILE A 533 24.58 29.80 -0.24
C ILE A 533 24.52 30.17 1.24
N GLU A 534 23.54 29.65 2.00
CA GLU A 534 23.39 29.92 3.42
C GLU A 534 24.56 29.35 4.25
N LYS A 535 25.02 28.13 3.97
CA LYS A 535 26.19 27.52 4.63
C LYS A 535 27.49 28.24 4.30
N VAL A 536 27.67 28.68 3.06
CA VAL A 536 28.83 29.50 2.65
C VAL A 536 28.79 30.87 3.31
N LEU A 537 27.63 31.53 3.40
CA LEU A 537 27.47 32.80 4.10
C LEU A 537 27.74 32.68 5.60
N LEU A 538 27.25 31.61 6.24
CA LEU A 538 27.49 31.34 7.66
C LEU A 538 28.98 31.10 7.94
N MET A 539 29.67 30.35 7.06
CA MET A 539 31.12 30.16 7.14
C MET A 539 31.90 31.47 6.92
N LEU A 540 31.54 32.26 5.90
CA LEU A 540 32.21 33.54 5.63
C LEU A 540 32.05 34.50 6.81
N SER A 541 30.90 34.50 7.48
CA SER A 541 30.68 35.27 8.71
C SER A 541 31.52 34.81 9.88
N LEU A 542 31.68 33.50 10.07
CA LEU A 542 32.55 32.96 11.12
C LEU A 542 34.03 33.25 10.87
N LEU A 543 34.47 33.22 9.61
CA LEU A 543 35.88 33.44 9.24
C LEU A 543 36.25 34.93 9.18
N SER A 544 35.34 35.79 8.71
CA SER A 544 35.60 37.24 8.58
C SER A 544 35.27 38.03 9.85
N GLY A 545 34.54 37.43 10.80
CA GLY A 545 34.00 38.12 11.98
C GLY A 545 32.88 39.13 11.65
N LYS A 546 32.38 39.15 10.41
CA LYS A 546 31.33 40.06 9.93
C LYS A 546 29.96 39.40 9.90
N ASP A 547 28.90 40.18 10.02
CA ASP A 547 27.52 39.68 9.95
C ASP A 547 27.22 39.05 8.57
N MET A 548 26.33 38.05 8.52
CA MET A 548 25.89 37.39 7.28
C MET A 548 25.39 38.37 6.23
N HIS A 549 24.77 39.47 6.65
CA HIS A 549 24.27 40.50 5.73
C HIS A 549 25.39 41.25 5.02
N GLU A 550 26.54 41.43 5.68
CA GLU A 550 27.71 42.11 5.12
C GLU A 550 28.49 41.23 4.13
N ASN A 551 28.44 39.90 4.32
CA ASN A 551 29.05 38.92 3.41
C ASN A 551 28.16 38.57 2.21
N CYS A 552 26.91 39.05 2.21
CA CYS A 552 25.91 38.77 1.18
C CYS A 552 26.33 39.31 -0.21
N ASP A 553 27.05 40.44 -0.24
CA ASP A 553 27.49 41.07 -1.49
C ASP A 553 28.70 40.35 -2.13
N ILE A 554 29.48 39.59 -1.34
CA ILE A 554 30.55 38.71 -1.85
C ILE A 554 29.93 37.53 -2.60
N VAL A 555 28.90 36.92 -2.02
CA VAL A 555 28.22 35.73 -2.59
C VAL A 555 27.37 36.08 -3.81
N LYS A 556 26.75 37.28 -3.84
CA LYS A 556 25.98 37.75 -5.01
C LYS A 556 26.84 38.01 -6.26
N ASN A 557 28.11 38.38 -6.08
CA ASN A 557 29.01 38.74 -7.18
C ASN A 557 29.89 37.59 -7.66
N THR A 558 29.76 36.39 -7.07
CA THR A 558 30.58 35.22 -7.40
C THR A 558 29.78 34.24 -8.27
N ASN A 559 30.30 33.93 -9.46
CA ASN A 559 29.70 32.92 -10.34
C ASN A 559 30.05 31.52 -9.83
N PHE A 560 29.12 30.88 -9.11
CA PHE A 560 29.25 29.48 -8.72
C PHE A 560 29.11 28.58 -9.95
N LYS A 561 30.21 27.96 -10.40
CA LYS A 561 30.17 26.86 -11.37
C LYS A 561 30.33 25.55 -10.62
N TYR A 562 29.33 24.68 -10.77
CA TYR A 562 29.37 23.31 -10.26
C TYR A 562 30.19 22.45 -11.22
N TYR A 563 31.25 21.82 -10.71
CA TYR A 563 31.98 20.79 -11.43
C TYR A 563 31.93 19.52 -10.58
N SER A 564 31.09 18.58 -10.98
CA SER A 564 31.23 17.19 -10.55
C SER A 564 32.32 16.55 -11.42
N THR A 565 33.57 16.70 -11.01
CA THR A 565 34.70 15.99 -11.65
C THR A 565 35.30 15.03 -10.64
N TRP A 566 35.21 13.74 -10.93
CA TRP A 566 35.93 12.69 -10.22
C TRP A 566 37.30 12.54 -10.85
N LEU A 567 38.30 13.24 -10.35
CA LEU A 567 39.69 13.00 -10.71
C LEU A 567 40.61 13.30 -9.53
N TYR A 568 41.60 12.43 -9.32
CA TYR A 568 42.85 12.83 -8.71
C TYR A 568 44.05 12.21 -9.45
N GLU A 569 45.11 13.01 -9.50
CA GLU A 569 46.43 12.71 -10.04
C GLU A 569 47.41 12.65 -8.87
N THR A 570 48.33 11.68 -8.88
CA THR A 570 49.55 11.75 -8.06
C THR A 570 50.77 11.37 -8.90
N THR A 571 51.95 11.75 -8.42
CA THR A 571 53.23 11.80 -9.14
C THR A 571 53.79 10.46 -9.64
N GLN A 572 53.10 9.31 -9.46
CA GLN A 572 53.59 7.99 -9.92
C GLN A 572 52.54 7.03 -10.55
N GLY A 573 51.36 7.51 -10.96
CA GLY A 573 50.42 6.71 -11.79
C GLY A 573 49.40 5.86 -11.02
N MET A 574 48.33 5.44 -11.73
CA MET A 574 47.08 4.90 -11.17
C MET A 574 47.12 3.39 -10.86
N ALA A 575 46.77 3.01 -9.62
CA ALA A 575 46.40 1.65 -9.21
C ALA A 575 45.33 1.65 -8.09
N LYS A 576 44.57 0.55 -8.04
CA LYS A 576 43.25 0.30 -7.40
C LYS A 576 43.33 -0.01 -5.88
N LEU A 577 42.18 0.15 -5.18
CA LEU A 577 41.78 -0.19 -3.76
C LEU A 577 41.65 1.07 -2.86
N GLY A 578 40.56 1.36 -2.14
CA GLY A 578 39.33 0.65 -1.79
C GLY A 578 38.29 1.62 -1.15
N GLU A 579 37.14 1.08 -0.74
CA GLU A 579 35.93 1.79 -0.30
C GLU A 579 36.14 2.77 0.87
N SER A 580 35.48 3.94 0.78
CA SER A 580 35.29 4.90 1.87
C SER A 580 33.87 5.47 1.80
N ASP A 581 33.11 5.35 2.88
CA ASP A 581 31.70 5.76 3.01
C ASP A 581 31.47 7.27 3.18
N SER A 582 32.43 8.14 2.85
CA SER A 582 32.25 9.60 2.99
C SER A 582 32.05 10.31 1.65
N GLU A 583 30.83 10.81 1.43
CA GLU A 583 30.51 11.78 0.38
C GLU A 583 31.25 13.10 0.67
N THR A 584 32.38 13.35 0.01
CA THR A 584 33.10 14.63 0.14
C THR A 584 32.66 15.60 -0.97
N LEU A 585 32.18 16.79 -0.59
CA LEU A 585 31.89 17.88 -1.55
C LEU A 585 33.05 18.89 -1.56
N THR A 586 33.71 19.07 -2.71
CA THR A 586 34.77 20.07 -2.90
C THR A 586 34.26 21.33 -3.59
N LEU A 587 34.38 22.50 -2.94
CA LEU A 587 34.05 23.81 -3.52
C LEU A 587 35.33 24.56 -3.92
N LEU A 588 35.37 25.09 -5.15
CA LEU A 588 36.49 25.88 -5.68
C LEU A 588 36.08 27.36 -5.77
N PHE A 589 36.77 28.22 -5.04
CA PHE A 589 36.59 29.68 -5.12
C PHE A 589 37.52 30.28 -6.17
N ASN A 590 36.99 31.21 -6.95
CA ASN A 590 37.79 32.03 -7.87
C ASN A 590 37.35 33.48 -7.69
N ASP A 591 38.11 34.24 -6.92
CA ASP A 591 37.93 35.68 -6.80
C ASP A 591 38.84 36.38 -7.82
N LYS A 592 38.35 37.46 -8.45
CA LYS A 592 39.11 38.23 -9.45
C LYS A 592 40.36 38.88 -8.87
N GLN A 593 40.53 38.90 -7.55
CA GLN A 593 41.66 39.52 -6.85
C GLN A 593 42.64 38.51 -6.22
N THR A 594 42.35 37.21 -6.21
CA THR A 594 43.28 36.19 -5.69
C THR A 594 43.69 35.22 -6.80
N THR A 595 44.99 35.05 -7.01
CA THR A 595 45.55 34.16 -8.05
C THR A 595 45.57 32.67 -7.62
N GLY A 596 44.66 32.24 -6.75
CA GLY A 596 44.69 30.91 -6.15
C GLY A 596 43.31 30.28 -6.01
N ILE A 597 43.23 28.98 -6.35
CA ILE A 597 42.03 28.16 -6.14
C ILE A 597 42.13 27.56 -4.73
N ILE A 598 41.16 27.85 -3.87
CA ILE A 598 41.07 27.24 -2.54
C ILE A 598 40.03 26.13 -2.59
N PRO A 599 40.43 24.85 -2.47
CA PRO A 599 39.50 23.73 -2.32
C PRO A 599 38.99 23.67 -0.87
N ILE A 600 37.68 23.63 -0.70
CA ILE A 600 37.05 23.38 0.61
C ILE A 600 36.34 22.03 0.54
N ASN A 601 36.76 21.10 1.39
CA ASN A 601 36.17 19.77 1.51
C ASN A 601 35.15 19.76 2.65
N LEU A 602 33.91 19.39 2.32
CA LEU A 602 32.82 19.26 3.27
C LEU A 602 32.54 17.78 3.49
N GLU A 603 32.80 17.29 4.70
CA GLU A 603 32.29 16.01 5.20
C GLU A 603 31.12 16.26 6.16
N VAL A 604 30.21 15.30 6.28
CA VAL A 604 29.04 15.40 7.17
C VAL A 604 29.51 15.48 8.62
N GLY A 605 29.51 16.69 9.19
CA GLY A 605 29.82 16.95 10.60
C GLY A 605 31.18 17.58 10.88
N HIS A 606 32.07 17.72 9.89
CA HIS A 606 33.35 18.42 10.04
C HIS A 606 33.67 19.26 8.79
N VAL A 607 34.22 20.45 9.00
CA VAL A 607 34.78 21.29 7.93
C VAL A 607 36.29 21.32 8.12
N SER A 608 37.04 20.87 7.11
CA SER A 608 38.49 21.02 7.07
C SER A 608 38.86 21.95 5.91
N VAL A 609 39.76 22.90 6.17
CA VAL A 609 40.28 23.83 5.16
C VAL A 609 41.78 23.60 5.13
N ASP A 610 42.31 23.08 4.01
CA ASP A 610 43.75 22.92 3.84
C ASP A 610 44.35 24.25 3.35
N LEU A 611 44.86 25.03 4.30
CA LEU A 611 45.56 26.29 4.02
C LEU A 611 47.03 25.98 3.74
N LYS A 612 47.34 25.60 2.51
CA LYS A 612 48.70 25.75 1.98
C LYS A 612 48.78 27.05 1.18
N ASN A 613 49.27 28.07 1.90
CA ASN A 613 49.45 29.49 1.57
C ASN A 613 48.25 30.40 1.85
#